data_AF-A0A1C5W833-F1
#
_entry.id   AF-A0A1C5W833-F1
#
_cell.length_a   1.000
_cell.length_b   1.000
_cell.length_c   1.000
_cell.angle_alpha   90.00
_cell.angle_beta   90.00
_cell.angle_gamma   90.00
#
_symmetry.space_group_name_H-M   'P 1'
#
loop_
_entity.id
_entity.type
_entity.pdbx_description
1 polymer ?
#
loop_
_entity_poly.entity_id
_entity_poly.type
_entity_poly.pdbx_seq_one_letter_code
_entity_poly.pdbx_strand_id
1 'polypeptide(L)'
;MRYENMGHVISFDLQDGYSIRCNYNFDKEKDIYRVTLFLTRNDLDYIERIDTYWLDAAKTTIKHLITEMIERKCKEGFFDYYIERIVYMLKCFDKGNEMFEDERLHDKN
;
A
#
# COMPACT_ATOMS: atom_id res chain seq x y z
N MET A 1 -18.36 8.02 17.61
CA MET A 1 -17.18 7.57 16.84
C MET A 1 -16.96 6.09 17.11
N ARG A 2 -16.86 5.26 16.07
CA ARG A 2 -16.51 3.83 16.18
C ARG A 2 -15.09 3.66 15.61
N TYR A 3 -14.24 2.88 16.25
CA TYR A 3 -12.87 2.62 15.83
C TYR A 3 -12.68 1.12 15.53
N GLU A 4 -11.76 0.78 14.63
CA GLU A 4 -11.32 -0.59 14.36
C GLU A 4 -9.82 -0.71 14.66
N ASN A 5 -9.43 -1.75 15.41
CA ASN A 5 -8.02 -2.07 15.58
C ASN A 5 -7.49 -2.76 14.32
N MET A 6 -6.60 -2.10 13.58
CA MET A 6 -6.01 -2.64 12.35
C MET A 6 -4.97 -3.75 12.58
N GLY A 7 -4.69 -4.09 13.84
CA GLY A 7 -3.75 -5.15 14.21
C GLY A 7 -2.30 -4.68 14.27
N HIS A 8 -1.40 -5.56 13.88
CA HIS A 8 0.04 -5.32 13.84
C HIS A 8 0.47 -4.93 12.41
N VAL A 9 1.58 -4.20 12.29
CA VAL A 9 2.11 -3.77 10.99
C VAL A 9 3.54 -4.26 10.83
N ILE A 10 3.87 -4.78 9.64
CA ILE A 10 5.24 -5.02 9.18
C ILE A 10 5.42 -4.22 7.89
N SER A 11 6.54 -3.53 7.75
CA SER A 11 6.88 -2.76 6.55
C SER A 11 8.06 -3.42 5.84
N PHE A 12 8.00 -3.47 4.51
CA PHE A 12 9.05 -3.95 3.64
C PHE A 12 9.41 -2.83 2.66
N ASP A 13 10.66 -2.41 2.63
CA ASP A 13 11.10 -1.41 1.68
C ASP A 13 11.24 -2.03 0.30
N LEU A 14 10.59 -1.42 -0.68
CA LEU A 14 10.85 -1.65 -2.09
C LEU A 14 11.92 -0.66 -2.55
N GLN A 15 12.46 -0.89 -3.74
CA GLN A 15 13.34 0.09 -4.39
C GLN A 15 12.53 1.34 -4.79
N ASP A 16 13.24 2.42 -5.14
CA ASP A 16 12.66 3.64 -5.71
C ASP A 16 11.66 4.40 -4.82
N GLY A 17 11.81 4.28 -3.50
CA GLY A 17 11.05 5.08 -2.54
C GLY A 17 9.64 4.57 -2.26
N TYR A 18 9.35 3.31 -2.57
CA TYR A 18 8.10 2.66 -2.21
C TYR A 18 8.29 1.65 -1.08
N SER A 19 7.24 1.36 -0.32
CA SER A 19 7.25 0.31 0.69
C SER A 19 5.92 -0.44 0.70
N ILE A 20 5.94 -1.73 1.05
CA ILE A 20 4.75 -2.53 1.32
C ILE A 20 4.52 -2.58 2.82
N ARG A 21 3.38 -2.07 3.27
CA ARG A 21 2.89 -2.22 4.64
C ARG A 21 1.89 -3.37 4.70
N CYS A 22 2.18 -4.35 5.54
CA CYS A 22 1.32 -5.49 5.81
C CYS A 22 0.66 -5.30 7.17
N ASN A 23 -0.63 -4.98 7.19
CA ASN A 23 -1.42 -5.02 8.40
C ASN A 23 -1.92 -6.44 8.61
N TYR A 24 -1.70 -7.02 9.77
CA TYR A 24 -2.16 -8.37 10.08
C TYR A 24 -2.81 -8.47 11.46
N ASN A 25 -3.92 -9.20 11.51
CA ASN A 25 -4.66 -9.46 12.73
C ASN A 25 -5.23 -10.88 12.70
N PHE A 26 -5.33 -11.50 13.87
CA PHE A 26 -5.96 -12.81 14.00
C PHE A 26 -7.48 -12.66 14.04
N ASP A 27 -8.17 -13.38 13.17
CA ASP A 27 -9.63 -13.51 13.19
C ASP A 27 -10.00 -14.71 14.07
N LYS A 28 -10.58 -14.44 15.23
CA LYS A 28 -10.92 -15.48 16.22
C LYS A 28 -12.11 -16.34 15.81
N GLU A 29 -12.99 -15.83 14.97
CA GLU A 29 -14.17 -16.57 14.52
C GLU A 29 -13.78 -17.60 13.46
N LYS A 30 -12.80 -17.25 12.63
CA LYS A 30 -12.31 -18.08 11.54
C LYS A 30 -11.02 -18.84 11.86
N ASP A 31 -10.43 -18.59 13.03
CA ASP A 31 -9.16 -19.18 13.49
C ASP A 31 -8.00 -19.00 12.48
N ILE A 32 -7.93 -17.83 11.83
CA ILE A 32 -7.01 -17.56 10.71
C ILE A 32 -6.49 -16.12 10.75
N TYR A 33 -5.31 -15.85 10.20
CA TYR A 33 -4.81 -14.48 10.08
C TYR A 33 -5.37 -13.78 8.84
N ARG A 34 -5.90 -12.58 9.03
CA ARG A 34 -6.17 -11.62 7.96
C ARG A 34 -4.93 -10.76 7.75
N VAL A 35 -4.42 -10.69 6.52
CA VAL A 35 -3.28 -9.85 6.15
C VAL A 35 -3.68 -8.93 5.01
N THR A 36 -3.62 -7.62 5.21
CA THR A 36 -3.93 -6.62 4.18
C THR A 36 -2.66 -5.89 3.78
N LEU A 37 -2.41 -5.83 2.48
CA LEU A 37 -1.24 -5.19 1.89
C LEU A 37 -1.61 -3.78 1.47
N PHE A 38 -0.71 -2.86 1.76
CA PHE A 38 -0.78 -1.48 1.32
C PHE A 38 0.53 -1.10 0.66
N LEU A 39 0.45 -0.46 -0.51
CA LEU A 39 1.59 0.22 -1.12
C LEU A 39 1.64 1.65 -0.60
N THR A 40 2.82 2.07 -0.14
CA THR A 40 3.07 3.46 0.25
C THR A 40 4.23 4.01 -0.57
N ARG A 41 4.18 5.31 -0.87
CA ARG A 41 5.34 6.06 -1.36
C ARG A 41 5.92 6.84 -0.19
N ASN A 42 7.22 6.74 0.04
CA ASN A 42 7.83 7.14 1.31
C ASN A 42 7.94 8.66 1.49
N ASP A 43 7.80 9.42 0.42
CA ASP A 43 7.79 10.89 0.38
C ASP A 43 6.37 11.48 0.38
N LEU A 44 5.31 10.66 0.33
CA LEU A 44 3.93 11.10 0.27
C LEU A 44 3.08 10.43 1.36
N ASP A 45 2.10 11.14 1.90
CA ASP A 45 1.04 10.56 2.74
C ASP A 45 -0.01 9.80 1.90
N TYR A 46 0.45 9.06 0.89
CA TYR A 46 -0.37 8.24 0.01
C TYR A 46 -0.24 6.77 0.38
N ILE A 47 -1.38 6.14 0.66
CA ILE A 47 -1.48 4.72 1.00
C ILE A 47 -2.54 4.09 0.10
N GLU A 48 -2.13 3.10 -0.68
CA GLU A 48 -3.00 2.36 -1.56
C GLU A 48 -3.22 0.95 -1.03
N ARG A 49 -4.45 0.57 -0.75
CA ARG A 49 -4.77 -0.81 -0.43
C ARG A 49 -4.66 -1.66 -1.70
N ILE A 50 -3.80 -2.67 -1.66
CA ILE A 50 -3.63 -3.63 -2.75
C ILE A 50 -4.67 -4.74 -2.65
N ASP A 51 -4.59 -5.53 -1.57
CA ASP A 51 -5.40 -6.76 -1.44
C ASP A 51 -5.40 -7.27 0.01
N THR A 52 -6.27 -8.24 0.31
CA THR A 52 -6.33 -8.96 1.60
C THR A 52 -6.19 -10.47 1.38
N TYR A 53 -5.23 -11.07 2.09
CA TYR A 53 -4.99 -12.51 2.12
C TYR A 53 -5.37 -13.10 3.47
N TRP A 54 -5.74 -14.37 3.45
CA TRP A 54 -6.04 -15.16 4.65
C TRP A 54 -4.97 -16.24 4.79
N LEU A 55 -4.22 -16.21 5.88
CA LEU A 55 -3.11 -17.12 6.13
C LEU A 55 -3.40 -17.99 7.35
N ASP A 56 -3.48 -19.30 7.13
CA ASP A 56 -3.49 -20.29 8.19
C ASP A 56 -2.08 -20.39 8.78
N ALA A 57 -1.92 -19.86 9.99
CA ALA A 57 -0.62 -19.67 10.61
C ALA A 57 -0.73 -19.62 12.13
N ALA A 58 0.29 -20.13 12.81
CA ALA A 58 0.47 -19.86 14.23
C ALA A 58 1.01 -18.44 14.46
N LYS A 59 0.78 -17.89 15.65
CA LYS A 59 1.35 -16.60 16.06
C LYS A 59 2.88 -16.55 15.94
N THR A 60 3.55 -17.68 16.08
CA THR A 60 5.01 -17.82 15.96
C THR A 60 5.49 -17.82 14.51
N THR A 61 4.66 -18.21 13.54
CA THR A 61 5.05 -18.38 12.13
C THR A 61 4.48 -17.32 11.19
N ILE A 62 3.44 -16.58 11.59
CA ILE A 62 2.76 -15.59 10.73
C ILE A 62 3.72 -14.57 10.10
N LYS A 63 4.69 -14.05 10.85
CA LYS A 63 5.64 -13.05 10.31
C LYS A 63 6.52 -13.64 9.21
N HIS A 64 6.93 -14.90 9.37
CA HIS A 64 7.73 -15.60 8.38
C HIS A 64 6.92 -15.85 7.10
N LEU A 65 5.67 -16.33 7.21
CA LEU A 65 4.80 -16.53 6.05
C LEU A 65 4.47 -15.22 5.32
N ILE A 66 4.26 -14.11 6.05
CA ILE A 66 4.10 -12.79 5.43
C ILE A 66 5.37 -12.42 4.65
N THR A 67 6.55 -12.64 5.24
CA THR A 67 7.83 -12.33 4.59
C THR A 67 8.00 -13.13 3.31
N GLU A 68 7.81 -14.45 3.34
CA GLU A 68 7.89 -15.31 2.15
C GLU A 68 6.89 -14.91 1.06
N MET A 69 5.66 -14.57 1.46
CA MET A 69 4.63 -14.09 0.54
C MET A 69 5.06 -12.80 -0.17
N ILE A 70 5.62 -11.84 0.57
CA ILE A 70 6.09 -10.57 0.01
C ILE A 70 7.30 -10.78 -0.88
N GLU A 71 8.30 -11.55 -0.44
CA GLU A 71 9.49 -11.87 -1.26
C GLU A 71 9.11 -12.52 -2.59
N ARG A 72 8.17 -13.47 -2.57
CA ARG A 72 7.66 -14.10 -3.79
C ARG A 72 6.99 -13.07 -4.70
N LYS A 73 6.08 -12.25 -4.17
CA LYS A 73 5.39 -11.20 -4.93
C LYS A 73 6.36 -10.19 -5.55
N CYS A 74 7.41 -9.80 -4.81
CA CYS A 74 8.48 -8.96 -5.34
C CYS A 74 9.20 -9.63 -6.52
N LYS A 75 9.59 -10.91 -6.37
CA LYS A 75 10.26 -11.67 -7.45
C LYS A 75 9.38 -11.84 -8.69
N GLU A 76 8.07 -11.88 -8.51
CA GLU A 76 7.08 -12.00 -9.59
C GLU A 76 6.74 -10.65 -10.27
N GLY A 77 7.29 -9.52 -9.80
CA GLY A 77 6.95 -8.18 -10.32
C GLY A 77 5.51 -7.75 -9.97
N PHE A 78 4.89 -8.38 -8.97
CA PHE A 78 3.47 -8.16 -8.63
C PHE A 78 3.17 -6.70 -8.26
N PHE A 79 4.12 -6.00 -7.65
CA PHE A 79 3.92 -4.63 -7.18
C PHE A 79 4.10 -3.56 -8.28
N ASP A 80 4.71 -3.93 -9.41
CA ASP A 80 5.06 -3.00 -10.49
C ASP A 80 3.80 -2.32 -11.06
N TYR A 81 2.72 -3.08 -11.27
CA TYR A 81 1.44 -2.56 -11.70
C TYR A 81 0.90 -1.45 -10.79
N TYR A 82 1.03 -1.62 -9.47
CA TYR A 82 0.53 -0.65 -8.50
C TYR A 82 1.43 0.59 -8.43
N ILE A 83 2.74 0.40 -8.54
CA ILE A 83 3.71 1.50 -8.64
C ILE A 83 3.43 2.36 -9.89
N GLU A 84 3.28 1.72 -11.06
CA GLU A 84 2.95 2.39 -12.32
C GLU A 84 1.64 3.18 -12.22
N ARG A 85 0.64 2.62 -11.53
CA ARG A 85 -0.64 3.28 -11.28
C ARG A 85 -0.48 4.55 -10.45
N ILE A 86 0.33 4.52 -9.38
CA ILE A 86 0.64 5.71 -8.58
C ILE A 86 1.38 6.75 -9.42
N VAL A 87 2.39 6.32 -10.18
CA VAL A 87 3.16 7.22 -11.06
C VAL A 87 2.23 7.91 -12.06
N TYR A 88 1.30 7.17 -12.66
CA TYR A 88 0.31 7.74 -13.57
C TYR A 88 -0.64 8.72 -12.86
N MET A 89 -1.10 8.39 -11.66
CA MET A 89 -1.94 9.28 -10.86
C MET A 89 -1.26 10.62 -10.57
N LEU A 90 0.02 10.60 -10.18
CA LEU A 90 0.79 11.80 -9.93
C LEU A 90 0.96 12.64 -11.19
N LYS A 91 1.25 12.01 -12.34
CA LYS A 91 1.30 12.71 -13.63
C LYS A 91 -0.02 13.39 -14.00
N CYS A 92 -1.15 12.73 -13.73
CA CYS A 92 -2.48 13.33 -13.94
C CYS A 92 -2.71 14.53 -13.01
N PHE A 93 -2.28 14.42 -11.75
CA PHE A 93 -2.36 15.52 -10.79
C PHE A 93 -1.54 16.71 -11.26
N ASP A 94 -0.26 16.52 -11.61
CA ASP A 94 0.63 17.57 -12.05
C ASP A 94 0.07 18.29 -13.28
N LYS A 95 -0.40 17.52 -14.27
CA LYS A 95 -1.01 18.09 -15.48
C LYS A 95 -2.29 18.88 -15.19
N GLY A 96 -3.12 18.40 -14.27
CA GLY A 96 -4.32 19.14 -13.84
C GLY A 96 -3.95 20.42 -13.09
N ASN A 97 -2.94 20.35 -12.22
CA ASN A 97 -2.45 21.49 -11.46
C ASN A 97 -1.88 22.58 -12.39
N GLU A 98 -1.11 22.21 -13.40
CA GLU A 98 -0.61 23.14 -14.44
C GLU A 98 -1.77 23.92 -15.08
N MET A 99 -2.86 23.24 -15.47
CA MET A 99 -4.03 23.90 -16.07
C MET A 99 -4.69 24.91 -15.11
N PHE A 100 -4.86 24.55 -13.84
CA PHE A 100 -5.44 25.46 -12.84
C PHE A 100 -4.52 26.66 -12.53
N GLU A 101 -3.20 26.45 -12.53
CA GLU A 101 -2.24 27.52 -12.31
C GLU A 101 -2.20 28.50 -13.50
N ASP A 102 -2.30 28.00 -14.72
CA ASP A 102 -2.42 28.83 -15.93
C ASP A 102 -3.69 29.70 -15.87
N GLU A 103 -4.85 29.10 -15.56
CA GLU A 103 -6.11 29.85 -15.36
C GLU A 103 -5.94 30.94 -14.28
N ARG A 104 -5.37 30.60 -13.11
CA ARG A 104 -5.14 31.52 -11.99
C ARG A 104 -4.22 32.69 -12.35
N LEU A 105 -3.24 32.48 -13.23
CA LEU A 105 -2.31 33.50 -13.69
C LEU A 105 -2.91 34.40 -14.77
N HIS A 106 -3.80 33.85 -15.62
CA HIS A 106 -4.43 34.57 -16.72
C HIS A 106 -5.75 35.29 -16.37
N ASP A 107 -6.48 34.84 -15.34
CA ASP A 107 -7.69 35.51 -14.81
C ASP A 107 -7.40 36.82 -14.03
N LYS A 108 -6.13 37.21 -13.89
CA LYS A 108 -5.72 38.46 -13.23
C LYS A 108 -5.50 39.64 -14.19
N ASN A 109 -5.90 39.52 -15.45
CA ASN A 109 -5.98 40.63 -16.42
C ASN A 109 -7.42 41.05 -16.68
#